data_AF-A0A954W4C3-F1
#
_entry.id   AF-A0A954W4C3-F1
#
_cell.length_a   1.000
_cell.length_b   1.000
_cell.length_c   1.000
_cell.angle_alpha   90.00
_cell.angle_beta   90.00
_cell.angle_gamma   90.00
#
_symmetry.space_group_name_H-M   'P 1'
#
loop_
_entity.id
_entity.type
_entity.pdbx_description
1 polymer ?
#
loop_
_entity_poly.entity_id
_entity_poly.type
_entity_poly.pdbx_seq_one_letter_code
_entity_poly.pdbx_strand_id
1 'polypeptide(L)'
;MSDFPENPYSTPANFGDDDGKYSPQFAGGPQHDRSSSVLVMGLISMILGILGAPFVLCCGCIGIPVHLIAAGLGIAAVVMARSDLHGIAIGIRDPRGESNTRLGFWFAVTGLVFAMLELLASVGFVAFGIATNGFEGEF
;
A
#
# COMPACT_ATOMS: atom_id res chain seq x y z
N MET A 1 27.78 -33.12 6.98
CA MET A 1 26.36 -33.41 6.73
C MET A 1 25.60 -32.48 7.66
N SER A 2 25.16 -31.35 7.14
CA SER A 2 24.57 -30.26 7.93
C SER A 2 23.07 -30.32 7.78
N ASP A 3 22.38 -30.64 8.87
CA ASP A 3 20.93 -30.51 8.99
C ASP A 3 20.55 -29.05 8.75
N PHE A 4 19.97 -28.78 7.58
CA PHE A 4 19.32 -27.50 7.36
C PHE A 4 18.04 -27.47 8.20
N PRO A 5 17.80 -26.42 9.01
CA PRO A 5 16.57 -26.30 9.77
C PRO A 5 15.38 -26.37 8.82
N GLU A 6 14.45 -27.29 9.10
CA GLU A 6 13.19 -27.43 8.37
C GLU A 6 12.53 -26.06 8.22
N ASN A 7 12.28 -25.67 6.97
CA ASN A 7 11.59 -24.44 6.67
C ASN A 7 10.17 -24.53 7.24
N PRO A 8 9.79 -23.73 8.25
CA PRO A 8 8.45 -23.78 8.84
C PRO A 8 7.34 -23.32 7.88
N TYR A 9 7.72 -22.85 6.67
CA TYR A 9 6.81 -22.47 5.60
C TYR A 9 6.69 -23.52 4.48
N SER A 10 7.28 -24.71 4.63
CA SER A 10 6.86 -25.84 3.79
C SER A 10 5.51 -26.34 4.30
N THR A 11 4.44 -25.60 3.96
CA THR A 11 3.08 -26.08 4.14
C THR A 11 3.00 -27.43 3.43
N PRO A 12 2.64 -28.52 4.12
CA PRO A 12 2.50 -29.79 3.44
C PRO A 12 1.44 -29.61 2.35
N ALA A 13 1.81 -29.92 1.11
CA ALA A 13 0.87 -30.06 0.00
C ALA A 13 -0.03 -31.30 0.17
N ASN A 14 -0.30 -31.72 1.40
CA ASN A 14 -1.33 -32.67 1.73
C ASN A 14 -2.63 -31.90 1.94
N PHE A 15 -3.19 -31.49 0.81
CA PHE A 15 -4.64 -31.38 0.63
C PHE A 15 -5.20 -32.81 0.56
N GLY A 16 -4.88 -33.62 1.57
CA GLY A 16 -5.26 -35.02 1.66
C GLY A 16 -6.45 -35.12 2.58
N ASP A 17 -7.62 -35.35 1.99
CA ASP A 17 -8.69 -36.21 2.52
C ASP A 17 -9.03 -36.11 4.01
N ASP A 18 -9.02 -34.90 4.59
CA ASP A 18 -9.63 -34.62 5.90
C ASP A 18 -11.16 -34.64 5.74
N ASP A 19 -11.74 -35.84 5.82
CA ASP A 19 -12.96 -36.30 6.53
C ASP A 19 -14.14 -35.34 6.86
N GLY A 20 -14.23 -34.17 6.22
CA GLY A 20 -15.39 -33.28 6.24
C GLY A 20 -15.74 -32.66 7.59
N LYS A 21 -14.83 -32.71 8.59
CA LYS A 21 -15.13 -32.30 9.98
C LYS A 21 -14.35 -31.11 10.53
N TYR A 22 -13.57 -30.42 9.71
CA TYR A 22 -13.29 -29.01 9.92
C TYR A 22 -14.09 -28.20 8.91
N SER A 23 -15.39 -28.09 9.17
CA SER A 23 -16.13 -26.89 8.77
C SER A 23 -15.95 -25.89 9.92
N PRO A 24 -14.87 -25.06 9.95
CA PRO A 24 -14.98 -23.84 10.70
C PRO A 24 -16.25 -23.18 10.19
N GLN A 25 -17.11 -22.80 11.11
CA GLN A 25 -18.40 -22.16 10.87
C GLN A 25 -18.16 -20.83 10.14
N PHE A 26 -17.83 -20.91 8.86
CA PHE A 26 -18.18 -19.97 7.81
C PHE A 26 -19.70 -20.07 7.64
N ALA A 27 -20.43 -19.69 8.69
CA ALA A 27 -21.78 -19.17 8.53
C ALA A 27 -21.58 -17.80 7.85
N GLY A 28 -21.37 -17.75 6.53
CA GLY A 28 -22.41 -18.09 5.57
C GLY A 28 -23.14 -16.83 5.09
N GLY A 29 -22.62 -15.63 5.37
CA GLY A 29 -22.81 -14.49 4.50
C GLY A 29 -21.68 -14.46 3.45
N PRO A 30 -21.86 -13.82 2.28
CA PRO A 30 -20.77 -13.50 1.38
C PRO A 30 -19.73 -12.67 2.15
N GLN A 31 -18.71 -13.33 2.68
CA GLN A 31 -17.58 -12.63 3.31
C GLN A 31 -16.85 -11.94 2.17
N HIS A 32 -17.10 -10.64 2.07
CA HIS A 32 -16.48 -9.77 1.09
C HIS A 32 -14.95 -9.88 1.25
N ASP A 33 -14.26 -10.43 0.25
CA ASP A 33 -12.81 -10.63 0.25
C ASP A 33 -12.09 -9.29 0.44
N ARG A 34 -11.75 -8.97 1.70
CA ARG A 34 -11.08 -7.72 2.08
C ARG A 34 -9.67 -7.59 1.48
N SER A 35 -9.09 -8.70 1.03
CA SER A 35 -7.78 -8.71 0.36
C SER A 35 -7.79 -7.92 -0.96
N SER A 36 -8.93 -7.90 -1.66
CA SER A 36 -9.09 -7.15 -2.90
C SER A 36 -9.14 -5.64 -2.68
N SER A 37 -9.74 -5.17 -1.57
CA SER A 37 -9.86 -3.74 -1.29
C SER A 37 -8.54 -3.10 -0.90
N VAL A 38 -7.66 -3.84 -0.21
CA VAL A 38 -6.30 -3.38 0.12
C VAL A 38 -5.47 -3.20 -1.16
N LEU A 39 -5.57 -4.14 -2.10
CA LEU A 39 -4.88 -4.05 -3.38
C LEU A 39 -5.39 -2.88 -4.22
N VAL A 40 -6.70 -2.69 -4.30
CA VAL A 40 -7.32 -1.56 -5.03
C VAL A 40 -6.93 -0.22 -4.40
N MET A 41 -6.95 -0.10 -3.07
CA MET A 41 -6.49 1.12 -2.37
C MET A 41 -5.02 1.43 -2.66
N GLY A 42 -4.14 0.43 -2.61
CA GLY A 42 -2.71 0.59 -2.94
C GLY A 42 -2.49 1.00 -4.40
N LEU A 43 -3.20 0.36 -5.34
CA LEU A 43 -3.14 0.67 -6.76
C LEU A 43 -3.64 2.09 -7.06
N ILE A 44 -4.78 2.48 -6.48
CA ILE A 44 -5.34 3.83 -6.63
C ILE A 44 -4.35 4.88 -6.11
N SER A 45 -3.76 4.64 -4.94
CA SER A 45 -2.74 5.53 -4.37
C SER A 45 -1.52 5.68 -5.30
N MET A 46 -1.03 4.58 -5.87
CA MET A 46 0.09 4.60 -6.81
C MET A 46 -0.25 5.36 -8.10
N ILE A 47 -1.42 5.09 -8.68
CA ILE A 47 -1.88 5.76 -9.91
C ILE A 47 -2.07 7.25 -9.67
N LEU A 48 -2.67 7.65 -8.54
CA LEU A 48 -2.85 9.06 -8.18
C LEU A 48 -1.53 9.77 -7.94
N GLY A 49 -0.50 9.10 -7.39
CA GLY A 49 0.85 9.66 -7.31
C GLY A 49 1.42 9.94 -8.69
N ILE A 50 1.51 8.90 -9.52
CA ILE A 50 2.11 8.98 -10.87
C ILE A 50 1.38 9.99 -11.77
N LEU A 51 0.04 9.96 -11.78
CA LEU A 51 -0.76 10.89 -12.58
C LEU A 51 -0.85 12.28 -11.95
N GLY A 52 -0.64 12.39 -10.64
CA GLY A 52 -0.61 13.65 -9.90
C GLY A 52 0.65 14.46 -10.19
N ALA A 53 1.79 13.81 -10.43
CA ALA A 53 3.08 14.45 -10.71
C ALA A 53 3.03 15.56 -11.79
N PRO A 54 2.50 15.33 -13.01
CA PRO A 54 2.39 16.39 -14.02
C PRO A 54 1.44 17.52 -13.60
N PHE A 55 0.40 17.19 -12.82
CA PHE A 55 -0.55 18.17 -12.30
C PHE A 55 0.08 19.09 -11.26
N VAL A 56 0.96 18.57 -10.41
CA VAL A 56 1.71 19.34 -9.40
C VAL A 56 2.73 20.25 -10.07
N LEU A 57 3.43 19.76 -11.09
CA LEU A 57 4.39 20.57 -11.85
C LEU A 57 3.71 21.70 -12.65
N CYS A 58 2.53 21.45 -13.21
CA CYS A 58 1.81 22.42 -14.04
C CYS A 58 1.02 23.44 -13.22
N CYS A 59 0.34 23.00 -12.16
CA CYS A 59 -0.71 23.77 -11.47
C CYS A 59 -0.49 23.84 -9.95
N GLY A 60 0.76 23.85 -9.48
CA GLY A 60 1.25 23.73 -8.09
C GLY A 60 0.25 23.92 -6.93
N CYS A 61 -0.55 24.99 -6.92
CA CYS A 61 -1.58 25.25 -5.91
C CYS A 61 -2.67 24.16 -5.81
N ILE A 62 -3.07 23.54 -6.93
CA ILE A 62 -4.11 22.49 -6.98
C ILE A 62 -3.50 21.11 -6.68
N GLY A 63 -2.21 20.93 -6.94
CA GLY A 63 -1.52 19.66 -6.71
C GLY A 63 -1.37 19.29 -5.23
N ILE A 64 -1.14 20.30 -4.36
CA ILE A 64 -0.87 20.08 -2.93
C ILE A 64 -2.03 19.36 -2.20
N PRO A 65 -3.30 19.80 -2.30
CA PRO A 65 -4.41 19.09 -1.66
C PRO A 65 -4.58 17.64 -2.14
N VAL A 66 -4.38 17.40 -3.44
CA VAL A 66 -4.50 16.07 -4.04
C VAL A 66 -3.44 15.13 -3.48
N HIS A 67 -2.19 15.60 -3.35
CA HIS A 67 -1.12 14.83 -2.72
C HIS A 67 -1.38 14.51 -1.25
N LEU A 68 -1.95 15.44 -0.48
CA LEU A 68 -2.30 15.18 0.92
C LEU A 68 -3.36 14.08 1.04
N ILE A 69 -4.37 14.08 0.16
CA ILE A 69 -5.40 13.03 0.13
C ILE A 69 -4.78 11.69 -0.27
N ALA A 70 -3.94 11.67 -1.30
CA ALA A 70 -3.26 10.46 -1.76
C ALA A 70 -2.35 9.86 -0.67
N ALA A 71 -1.60 10.70 0.06
CA ALA A 71 -0.77 10.29 1.18
C ALA A 71 -1.60 9.74 2.34
N GLY A 72 -2.73 10.38 2.67
CA GLY A 72 -3.66 9.88 3.69
C GLY A 72 -4.22 8.50 3.37
N LEU A 73 -4.63 8.29 2.12
CA LEU A 73 -5.08 6.98 1.63
C LEU A 73 -3.97 5.93 1.67
N GLY A 74 -2.74 6.30 1.28
CA GLY A 74 -1.58 5.42 1.34
C GLY A 74 -1.28 4.95 2.77
N ILE A 75 -1.29 5.86 3.75
CA ILE A 75 -1.07 5.52 5.17
C ILE A 75 -2.18 4.58 5.67
N ALA A 76 -3.44 4.88 5.37
CA ALA A 76 -4.56 4.04 5.77
C ALA A 76 -4.43 2.61 5.20
N ALA A 77 -4.03 2.48 3.94
CA ALA A 77 -3.78 1.19 3.30
C ALA A 77 -2.64 0.41 3.99
N VAL A 78 -1.54 1.09 4.34
CA VAL A 78 -0.40 0.47 5.05
C VAL A 78 -0.81 -0.04 6.44
N VAL A 79 -1.58 0.74 7.20
CA VAL A 79 -2.06 0.33 8.54
C VAL A 79 -3.02 -0.86 8.43
N MET A 80 -3.94 -0.82 7.46
CA MET A 80 -4.88 -1.91 7.21
C MET A 80 -4.14 -3.19 6.81
N ALA A 81 -3.19 -3.12 5.89
CA ALA A 81 -2.40 -4.26 5.45
C ALA A 81 -1.55 -4.86 6.60
N ARG A 82 -0.99 -4.04 7.48
CA ARG A 82 -0.26 -4.53 8.67
C ARG A 82 -1.16 -5.28 9.64
N SER A 83 -2.36 -4.75 9.90
CA SER A 83 -3.35 -5.41 10.76
C SER A 83 -3.80 -6.74 10.15
N ASP A 84 -4.00 -6.78 8.82
CA ASP A 84 -4.37 -8.00 8.09
C ASP A 84 -3.27 -9.06 8.16
N LEU A 85 -2.02 -8.70 7.88
CA LEU A 85 -0.87 -9.63 7.99
C LEU A 85 -0.66 -10.13 9.42
N HIS A 86 -0.85 -9.27 10.43
CA HIS A 86 -0.76 -9.72 11.82
C HIS A 86 -1.86 -10.73 12.16
N GLY A 87 -3.09 -10.51 11.69
CA GLY A 87 -4.20 -11.45 11.88
C GLY A 87 -3.99 -12.80 11.19
N ILE A 88 -3.30 -12.81 10.04
CA ILE A 88 -2.91 -14.06 9.35
C ILE A 88 -1.84 -14.79 10.18
N ALA A 89 -0.84 -14.07 10.70
CA ALA A 89 0.25 -14.66 11.48
C ALA A 89 -0.24 -15.34 12.78
N ILE A 90 -1.28 -14.82 13.42
CA ILE A 90 -1.89 -15.39 14.64
C ILE A 90 -3.03 -16.40 14.35
N GLY A 91 -3.26 -16.74 13.08
CA GLY A 91 -4.28 -17.73 12.68
C GLY A 91 -5.74 -17.26 12.80
N ILE A 92 -5.97 -15.95 12.92
CA ILE A 92 -7.34 -15.37 13.01
C ILE A 92 -7.92 -15.09 11.61
N ARG A 93 -7.08 -14.96 10.57
CA ARG A 93 -7.50 -14.73 9.17
C ARG A 93 -7.03 -15.86 8.25
N ASP A 94 -7.76 -16.07 7.14
CA ASP A 94 -7.42 -17.07 6.12
C ASP A 94 -6.06 -16.75 5.45
N PRO A 95 -5.08 -17.68 5.48
CA PRO A 95 -3.78 -17.49 4.85
C PRO A 95 -3.82 -17.44 3.32
N ARG A 96 -4.90 -17.88 2.67
CA ARG A 96 -5.02 -17.83 1.19
C ARG A 96 -4.90 -16.41 0.62
N GLY A 97 -5.26 -15.39 1.41
CA GLY A 97 -5.15 -13.97 1.04
C GLY A 97 -3.80 -13.32 1.35
N GLU A 98 -2.81 -14.06 1.89
CA GLU A 98 -1.57 -13.48 2.37
C GLU A 98 -0.74 -12.83 1.25
N SER A 99 -0.61 -13.51 0.10
CA SER A 99 0.18 -13.01 -1.04
C SER A 99 -0.37 -11.67 -1.56
N ASN A 100 -1.69 -11.57 -1.72
CA ASN A 100 -2.37 -10.34 -2.15
C ASN A 100 -2.21 -9.22 -1.13
N THR A 101 -2.31 -9.53 0.17
CA THR A 101 -2.13 -8.55 1.24
C THR A 101 -0.69 -8.03 1.29
N ARG A 102 0.30 -8.92 1.12
CA ARG A 102 1.72 -8.53 1.02
C ARG A 102 1.99 -7.67 -0.22
N LEU A 103 1.44 -8.03 -1.37
CA LEU A 103 1.56 -7.22 -2.60
C LEU A 103 0.92 -5.84 -2.41
N GLY A 104 -0.30 -5.77 -1.86
CA GLY A 104 -0.98 -4.52 -1.55
C GLY A 104 -0.16 -3.64 -0.60
N PHE A 105 0.47 -4.23 0.42
CA PHE A 105 1.39 -3.53 1.31
C PHE A 105 2.59 -2.93 0.57
N TRP A 106 3.25 -3.70 -0.31
CA TRP A 106 4.38 -3.21 -1.09
C TRP A 106 3.98 -2.06 -2.04
N PHE A 107 2.83 -2.17 -2.71
CA PHE A 107 2.32 -1.10 -3.56
C PHE A 107 2.01 0.17 -2.77
N ALA A 108 1.38 0.05 -1.60
CA ALA A 108 1.09 1.20 -0.75
C ALA A 108 2.38 1.88 -0.23
N VAL A 109 3.37 1.10 0.20
CA VAL A 109 4.68 1.64 0.63
C VAL A 109 5.39 2.33 -0.53
N THR A 110 5.42 1.70 -1.71
CA THR A 110 6.07 2.27 -2.91
C THR A 110 5.39 3.58 -3.32
N GLY A 111 4.05 3.60 -3.34
CA GLY A 111 3.27 4.81 -3.62
C GLY A 111 3.56 5.93 -2.62
N LEU A 112 3.71 5.61 -1.33
CA LEU A 112 4.06 6.59 -0.29
C LEU A 112 5.47 7.17 -0.49
N VAL A 113 6.43 6.34 -0.89
CA VAL A 113 7.80 6.79 -1.19
C VAL A 113 7.80 7.77 -2.37
N PHE A 114 7.08 7.44 -3.45
CA PHE A 114 6.93 8.34 -4.59
C PHE A 114 6.25 9.66 -4.19
N ALA A 115 5.18 9.61 -3.40
CA ALA A 115 4.50 10.81 -2.91
C ALA A 115 5.43 11.71 -2.07
N MET A 116 6.31 11.13 -1.25
CA MET A 116 7.29 11.89 -0.47
C MET A 116 8.37 12.54 -1.36
N LEU A 117 8.85 11.82 -2.38
CA LEU A 117 9.81 12.37 -3.35
C LEU A 117 9.19 13.52 -4.15
N GLU A 118 7.94 13.38 -4.59
CA GLU A 118 7.19 14.42 -5.29
C GLU A 118 6.94 15.64 -4.41
N LEU A 119 6.60 15.43 -3.14
CA LEU A 119 6.46 16.53 -2.18
C LEU A 119 7.77 17.31 -2.03
N LEU A 120 8.92 16.61 -1.89
CA LEU A 120 10.22 17.26 -1.80
C LEU A 120 10.57 18.03 -3.09
N ALA A 121 10.30 17.43 -4.25
CA ALA A 121 10.52 18.08 -5.55
C ALA A 121 9.65 19.33 -5.72
N SER A 122 8.38 19.28 -5.32
CA SER A 122 7.45 20.42 -5.42
C SER A 122 7.85 21.57 -4.49
N VAL A 123 8.26 21.27 -3.25
CA VAL A 123 8.80 22.28 -2.32
C VAL A 123 10.07 22.92 -2.87
N GLY A 124 10.98 22.11 -3.43
CA GLY A 124 12.20 22.60 -4.08
C GLY A 124 11.91 23.50 -5.28
N PHE A 125 10.94 23.13 -6.13
CA PHE A 125 10.52 23.91 -7.29
C PHE A 125 9.91 25.27 -6.88
N VAL A 126 9.03 25.28 -5.86
CA VAL A 126 8.44 26.52 -5.34
C VAL A 126 9.51 27.42 -4.71
N ALA A 127 10.42 26.85 -3.91
CA ALA A 127 11.52 27.61 -3.30
C ALA A 127 12.45 28.22 -4.36
N PHE A 128 12.78 27.46 -5.41
CA PHE A 128 13.56 27.96 -6.55
C PHE A 128 12.84 29.09 -7.26
N GLY A 129 11.55 28.94 -7.56
CA GLY A 129 10.74 30.00 -8.18
C GLY A 129 10.66 31.27 -7.33
N ILE A 130 10.46 31.16 -6.01
CA ILE A 130 10.48 32.33 -5.12
C ILE A 130 11.86 32.98 -5.10
N ALA A 131 12.93 32.19 -5.05
CA ALA A 131 14.28 32.71 -5.07
C ALA A 131 14.54 33.49 -6.37
N THR A 132 14.22 32.94 -7.55
CA THR A 132 14.49 33.61 -8.83
C THR A 132 13.62 34.83 -9.08
N ASN A 133 12.31 34.78 -8.78
CA ASN A 133 11.41 35.92 -8.99
C ASN A 133 11.61 37.01 -7.93
N GLY A 134 12.04 36.64 -6.72
CA GLY A 134 12.41 37.60 -5.67
C GLY A 134 13.61 38.47 -6.07
N PHE A 135 14.55 37.95 -6.87
CA PHE A 135 15.67 38.72 -7.41
C PHE A 135 15.25 39.74 -8.49
N GLU A 136 14.13 39.52 -9.18
CA GLU A 136 13.66 40.44 -10.23
C GLU A 136 12.87 41.64 -9.67
N GLY A 137 12.40 41.57 -8.42
CA GLY A 137 11.65 42.64 -7.77
C GLY A 137 12.48 43.76 -7.15
N GLU A 138 13.82 43.67 -7.18
CA GLU A 138 14.73 44.65 -6.56
C GLU A 138 15.46 45.58 -7.56
N PHE A 139 15.09 45.58 -8.84
CA PHE A 139 15.69 46.47 -9.87
C PHE A 139 14.68 47.44 -10.50
#